data_AF-A0A0A8KYT6-F1
#
_entry.id   AF-A0A0A8KYT6-F1
#
_cell.length_a   1.000
_cell.length_b   1.000
_cell.length_c   1.000
_cell.angle_alpha   90.00
_cell.angle_beta   90.00
_cell.angle_gamma   90.00
#
_symmetry.space_group_name_H-M   'P 1'
#
loop_
_entity.id
_entity.type
_entity.pdbx_description
1 polymer ?
#
loop_
_entity_poly.entity_id
_entity_poly.type
_entity_poly.pdbx_seq_one_letter_code
_entity_poly.pdbx_strand_id
1 'polypeptide(L)'
;MTSAKQPARLLIKIYQLFHISCAFLYCALLVRWMILIPLTSRKFLPGGIHTFLCSLMVYSAIGNMLLWLKTRGLGLSIFNRHNLKNVNLLYLVAILHFYDDYEHSLVLKNTSYSLFIVALSLTQMYHHWCRIFKSTGSQDISRSWASKINTFVMLPCLYMSEFYLLLLNTEIDNFHNGPKTVLLNKAVLVIFIPLCLHLYKSFIYK
;
A
#
# COMPACT_ATOMS: atom_id res chain seq x y z
N MET A 1 30.06 -0.93 -22.07
CA MET A 1 29.14 -2.00 -22.52
C MET A 1 28.93 -2.99 -21.38
N THR A 2 27.93 -2.78 -20.52
CA THR A 2 27.60 -3.72 -19.44
C THR A 2 26.60 -4.75 -19.95
N SER A 3 27.07 -5.98 -20.13
CA SER A 3 26.26 -7.14 -20.53
C SER A 3 25.07 -7.31 -19.57
N ALA A 4 23.89 -6.95 -20.03
CA ALA A 4 22.65 -7.25 -19.33
C ALA A 4 22.41 -8.76 -19.43
N LYS A 5 22.87 -9.52 -18.41
CA LYS A 5 22.53 -10.94 -18.25
C LYS A 5 21.01 -11.06 -18.35
N GLN A 6 20.52 -11.72 -19.41
CA GLN A 6 19.11 -12.04 -19.55
C GLN A 6 18.63 -12.73 -18.27
N PRO A 7 17.55 -12.24 -17.63
CA PRO A 7 17.04 -12.91 -16.44
C PRO A 7 16.63 -14.33 -16.82
N ALA A 8 17.12 -15.31 -16.05
CA ALA A 8 16.77 -16.71 -16.25
C ALA A 8 15.24 -16.85 -16.33
N ARG A 9 14.72 -17.64 -17.28
CA ARG A 9 13.27 -17.82 -17.53
C ARG A 9 12.46 -18.11 -16.25
N LEU A 10 13.07 -18.81 -15.29
CA LEU A 10 12.51 -19.07 -13.97
C LEU A 10 12.19 -17.79 -13.18
N LEU A 11 13.09 -16.81 -13.20
CA LEU A 11 12.93 -15.55 -12.47
C LEU A 11 11.75 -14.73 -13.01
N ILE A 12 11.56 -14.74 -14.33
CA ILE A 12 10.42 -14.07 -14.99
C ILE A 12 9.10 -14.73 -14.55
N LYS A 13 9.05 -16.06 -14.53
CA LYS A 13 7.87 -16.81 -14.06
C LYS A 13 7.55 -16.53 -12.59
N ILE A 14 8.56 -16.53 -11.71
CA ILE A 14 8.39 -16.21 -10.29
C ILE A 14 7.89 -14.77 -10.11
N TYR A 15 8.44 -13.83 -10.87
CA TYR A 15 8.01 -12.43 -10.85
C TYR A 15 6.54 -12.30 -11.29
N GLN A 16 6.14 -12.95 -12.39
CA GLN A 16 4.76 -12.95 -12.86
C GLN A 16 3.81 -13.59 -11.85
N LEU A 17 4.17 -14.78 -11.33
CA LEU A 17 3.37 -15.48 -10.32
C LEU A 17 3.16 -14.61 -9.08
N PHE A 18 4.23 -14.00 -8.56
CA PHE A 18 4.15 -13.10 -7.41
C PHE A 18 3.20 -11.92 -7.66
N HIS A 19 3.30 -11.27 -8.82
CA HIS A 19 2.42 -10.15 -9.15
C HIS A 19 0.97 -10.59 -9.34
N ILE A 20 0.72 -11.76 -9.95
CA ILE A 20 -0.62 -12.34 -10.09
C ILE A 20 -1.21 -12.66 -8.71
N SER A 21 -0.46 -13.35 -7.84
CA SER A 21 -0.89 -13.69 -6.48
C SER A 21 -1.20 -12.44 -5.67
N CYS A 22 -0.34 -11.41 -5.74
CA CYS A 22 -0.62 -10.14 -5.05
C CYS A 22 -1.87 -9.44 -5.59
N ALA A 23 -2.02 -9.33 -6.91
CA ALA A 23 -3.21 -8.72 -7.51
C ALA A 23 -4.48 -9.46 -7.09
N PHE A 24 -4.45 -10.79 -7.10
CA PHE A 24 -5.54 -11.64 -6.65
C PHE A 24 -5.85 -11.44 -5.16
N LEU A 25 -4.84 -11.41 -4.28
CA LEU A 25 -5.05 -11.21 -2.85
C LEU A 25 -5.61 -9.82 -2.52
N TYR A 26 -5.17 -8.76 -3.22
CA TYR A 26 -5.76 -7.42 -3.07
C TYR A 26 -7.19 -7.36 -3.61
N CYS A 27 -7.51 -8.09 -4.68
CA CYS A 27 -8.89 -8.26 -5.14
C CYS A 27 -9.74 -9.01 -4.08
N ALA A 28 -9.21 -10.09 -3.52
CA ALA A 28 -9.86 -10.85 -2.46
C ALA A 28 -10.11 -10.00 -1.21
N LEU A 29 -9.18 -9.10 -0.84
CA LEU A 29 -9.38 -8.12 0.24
C LEU A 29 -10.59 -7.22 -0.05
N LEU A 30 -10.71 -6.71 -1.27
CA LEU A 30 -11.81 -5.85 -1.68
C LEU A 30 -13.15 -6.60 -1.66
N VAL A 31 -13.20 -7.80 -2.23
CA VAL A 31 -14.42 -8.64 -2.22
C VAL A 31 -14.82 -8.99 -0.80
N ARG A 32 -13.85 -9.37 0.04
CA ARG A 32 -14.08 -9.66 1.46
C ARG A 32 -14.64 -8.45 2.20
N TRP A 33 -14.13 -7.25 1.92
CA TRP A 33 -14.66 -5.99 2.47
C TRP A 33 -16.09 -5.69 1.99
N MET A 34 -16.38 -5.87 0.69
CA MET A 34 -17.71 -5.66 0.12
C MET A 34 -18.77 -6.59 0.71
N ILE A 35 -18.39 -7.84 0.99
CA ILE A 35 -19.30 -8.83 1.61
C ILE A 35 -19.47 -8.52 3.11
N LEU A 36 -18.40 -8.18 3.82
CA LEU A 36 -18.47 -8.00 5.28
C LEU A 36 -19.20 -6.71 5.70
N ILE A 37 -19.10 -5.61 4.95
CA ILE A 37 -19.78 -4.36 5.30
C ILE A 37 -21.29 -4.53 5.55
N PRO A 38 -22.07 -5.12 4.64
CA PRO A 38 -23.50 -5.30 4.86
C PRO A 38 -23.80 -6.35 5.94
N LEU A 39 -22.90 -7.34 6.15
CA LEU A 39 -23.14 -8.45 7.09
C LEU A 39 -22.86 -8.10 8.56
N THR A 40 -21.75 -7.41 8.85
CA THR A 40 -21.27 -7.22 10.24
C THR A 40 -21.38 -5.79 10.75
N SER A 41 -21.87 -4.86 9.90
CA SER A 41 -21.92 -3.43 10.18
C SER A 41 -20.53 -2.86 10.55
N ARG A 42 -20.43 -1.54 10.76
CA ARG A 42 -19.14 -0.86 11.02
C ARG A 42 -18.50 -1.26 12.36
N LYS A 43 -19.24 -1.90 13.26
CA LYS A 43 -18.81 -2.21 14.63
C LYS A 43 -17.91 -3.45 14.74
N PHE A 44 -18.06 -4.44 13.85
CA PHE A 44 -17.38 -5.75 13.90
C PHE A 44 -16.49 -6.05 12.69
N LEU A 45 -16.35 -5.10 11.77
CA LEU A 45 -15.40 -5.16 10.65
C LEU A 45 -13.91 -5.37 11.03
N PRO A 46 -13.40 -4.85 12.17
CA PRO A 46 -11.94 -4.77 12.40
C PRO A 46 -11.19 -6.09 12.60
N GLY A 47 -11.79 -7.19 13.04
CA GLY A 47 -11.00 -8.37 13.45
C GLY A 47 -10.30 -9.10 12.29
N GLY A 48 -11.08 -9.87 11.53
CA GLY A 48 -10.53 -10.75 10.49
C GLY A 48 -10.05 -10.04 9.23
N ILE A 49 -10.56 -8.84 8.93
CA ILE A 49 -10.16 -8.06 7.75
C ILE A 49 -8.84 -7.35 8.00
N HIS A 50 -8.64 -6.81 9.20
CA HIS A 50 -7.44 -6.06 9.54
C HIS A 50 -6.21 -6.97 9.56
N THR A 51 -6.31 -8.12 10.22
CA THR A 51 -5.23 -9.12 10.26
C THR A 51 -4.83 -9.60 8.86
N PHE A 52 -5.82 -9.79 7.98
CA PHE A 52 -5.57 -10.11 6.57
C PHE A 52 -4.91 -8.95 5.81
N LEU A 53 -5.38 -7.72 6.01
CA LEU A 53 -4.80 -6.51 5.43
C LEU A 53 -3.33 -6.34 5.85
N CYS A 54 -3.03 -6.40 7.15
CA CYS A 54 -1.67 -6.25 7.67
C CYS A 54 -0.73 -7.33 7.12
N SER A 55 -1.16 -8.59 7.15
CA SER A 55 -0.41 -9.71 6.56
C SER A 55 -0.14 -9.49 5.08
N LEU A 56 -1.14 -9.03 4.32
CA LEU A 56 -1.02 -8.77 2.88
C LEU A 56 -0.09 -7.59 2.58
N MET A 57 -0.16 -6.52 3.36
CA MET A 57 0.73 -5.37 3.24
C MET A 57 2.19 -5.76 3.49
N VAL A 58 2.46 -6.53 4.56
CA VAL A 58 3.80 -7.06 4.85
C VAL A 58 4.29 -7.97 3.74
N TYR A 59 3.48 -8.95 3.33
CA TYR A 59 3.83 -9.90 2.27
C TYR A 59 4.17 -9.19 0.96
N SER A 60 3.31 -8.27 0.51
CA SER A 60 3.50 -7.55 -0.74
C SER A 60 4.67 -6.55 -0.68
N ALA A 61 4.90 -5.89 0.45
CA ALA A 61 6.00 -4.96 0.62
C ALA A 61 7.36 -5.68 0.62
N ILE A 62 7.51 -6.72 1.45
CA ILE A 62 8.75 -7.51 1.54
C ILE A 62 9.01 -8.22 0.21
N GLY A 63 7.99 -8.87 -0.38
CA GLY A 63 8.13 -9.56 -1.66
C GLY A 63 8.56 -8.62 -2.79
N ASN A 64 7.99 -7.42 -2.87
CA ASN A 64 8.41 -6.41 -3.85
C ASN A 64 9.84 -5.93 -3.59
N MET A 65 10.25 -5.70 -2.33
CA MET A 65 11.62 -5.31 -2.00
C MET A 65 12.63 -6.40 -2.39
N LEU A 66 12.35 -7.67 -2.06
CA LEU A 66 13.23 -8.80 -2.39
C LEU A 66 13.35 -8.99 -3.91
N LEU A 67 12.24 -8.93 -4.64
CA LEU A 67 12.26 -9.03 -6.11
C LEU A 67 13.00 -7.86 -6.75
N TRP A 68 12.83 -6.65 -6.21
CA TRP A 68 13.53 -5.47 -6.70
C TRP A 68 15.05 -5.59 -6.45
N LEU A 69 15.45 -6.02 -5.26
CA LEU A 69 16.84 -6.27 -4.90
C LEU A 69 17.50 -7.29 -5.84
N LYS A 70 16.78 -8.39 -6.12
CA LYS A 70 17.26 -9.46 -7.00
C LYS A 70 17.36 -9.04 -8.47
N THR A 71 16.49 -8.14 -8.94
CA THR A 71 16.43 -7.74 -10.36
C THR A 71 17.30 -6.53 -10.70
N ARG A 72 17.53 -5.61 -9.76
CA ARG A 72 18.28 -4.36 -10.01
C ARG A 72 19.55 -4.22 -9.19
N GLY A 73 19.80 -5.11 -8.22
CA GLY A 73 20.95 -5.05 -7.32
C GLY A 73 20.83 -3.99 -6.22
N LEU A 74 21.73 -4.05 -5.24
CA LEU A 74 21.82 -3.15 -4.08
C LEU A 74 22.29 -1.71 -4.43
N GLY A 75 22.88 -1.51 -5.61
CA GLY A 75 23.59 -0.28 -5.98
C GLY A 75 22.72 0.89 -6.45
N LEU A 76 21.43 0.68 -6.67
CA LEU A 76 20.48 1.75 -7.01
C LEU A 76 19.79 2.25 -5.73
N SER A 77 19.64 3.57 -5.63
CA SER A 77 19.15 4.30 -4.45
C SER A 77 18.01 3.59 -3.70
N ILE A 78 18.25 3.31 -2.41
CA ILE A 78 17.27 2.80 -1.45
C ILE A 78 16.05 3.73 -1.38
N PHE A 79 16.24 5.02 -1.68
CA PHE A 79 15.21 6.07 -1.73
C PHE A 79 14.43 6.15 -3.05
N ASN A 80 14.38 5.07 -3.83
CA ASN A 80 13.53 5.04 -5.01
C ASN A 80 12.05 5.05 -4.61
N ARG A 81 11.19 5.72 -5.39
CA ARG A 81 9.74 5.80 -5.20
C ARG A 81 9.07 4.44 -4.95
N HIS A 82 9.55 3.38 -5.59
CA HIS A 82 9.02 2.04 -5.38
C HIS A 82 9.29 1.51 -3.97
N ASN A 83 10.49 1.73 -3.44
CA ASN A 83 10.86 1.31 -2.10
C ASN A 83 10.21 2.20 -1.06
N LEU A 84 10.09 3.52 -1.30
CA LEU A 84 9.34 4.43 -0.43
C LEU A 84 7.88 3.98 -0.24
N LYS A 85 7.20 3.53 -1.31
CA LYS A 85 5.86 2.94 -1.22
C LYS A 85 5.86 1.72 -0.29
N ASN A 86 6.80 0.80 -0.46
CA ASN A 86 6.87 -0.42 0.34
C ASN A 86 7.22 -0.13 1.82
N VAL A 87 8.09 0.86 2.07
CA VAL A 87 8.39 1.34 3.43
C VAL A 87 7.15 1.96 4.06
N ASN A 88 6.37 2.77 3.33
CA ASN A 88 5.11 3.33 3.84
C ASN A 88 4.12 2.23 4.25
N LEU A 89 4.00 1.16 3.45
CA LEU A 89 3.14 0.03 3.79
C LEU A 89 3.59 -0.67 5.08
N LEU A 90 4.89 -0.90 5.25
CA LEU A 90 5.43 -1.51 6.48
C LEU A 90 5.25 -0.60 7.69
N TYR A 91 5.44 0.70 7.51
CA TYR A 91 5.21 1.72 8.53
C TYR A 91 3.74 1.76 8.98
N LEU A 92 2.80 1.75 8.03
CA LEU A 92 1.37 1.69 8.32
C LEU A 92 0.99 0.43 9.09
N VAL A 93 1.55 -0.73 8.73
CA VAL A 93 1.33 -1.95 9.52
C VAL A 93 1.89 -1.80 10.93
N ALA A 94 3.11 -1.31 11.08
CA ALA A 94 3.70 -1.11 12.41
C ALA A 94 2.88 -0.19 13.32
N ILE A 95 2.13 0.75 12.74
CA ILE A 95 1.26 1.67 13.46
C ILE A 95 -0.12 1.11 13.74
N LEU A 96 -0.71 0.44 12.75
CA LEU A 96 -2.09 0.00 12.82
C LEU A 96 -2.24 -1.38 13.46
N HIS A 97 -1.16 -2.16 13.57
CA HIS A 97 -1.18 -3.52 14.12
C HIS A 97 -1.23 -3.50 15.65
N PHE A 98 -2.43 -3.35 16.20
CA PHE A 98 -2.71 -3.44 17.63
C PHE A 98 -2.92 -4.90 18.03
N TYR A 99 -1.94 -5.53 18.69
CA TYR A 99 -1.99 -6.97 18.97
C TYR A 99 -3.21 -7.42 19.79
N ASP A 100 -3.79 -6.57 20.66
CA ASP A 100 -4.75 -7.02 21.67
C ASP A 100 -6.15 -6.33 21.67
N ASP A 101 -6.37 -5.22 20.94
CA ASP A 101 -7.60 -4.39 21.12
C ASP A 101 -8.32 -3.97 19.81
N TYR A 102 -8.46 -4.89 18.86
CA TYR A 102 -9.17 -4.62 17.61
C TYR A 102 -10.65 -4.23 17.81
N GLU A 103 -11.29 -4.76 18.86
CA GLU A 103 -12.70 -4.49 19.15
C GLU A 103 -12.93 -3.11 19.75
N HIS A 104 -11.93 -2.48 20.38
CA HIS A 104 -12.04 -1.18 21.03
C HIS A 104 -11.37 -0.04 20.27
N SER A 105 -10.54 -0.33 19.27
CA SER A 105 -9.89 0.69 18.45
C SER A 105 -10.91 1.53 17.66
N LEU A 106 -11.09 2.79 18.08
CA LEU A 106 -11.90 3.79 17.38
C LEU A 106 -11.33 4.13 15.99
N VAL A 107 -10.02 3.91 15.80
CA VAL A 107 -9.34 4.12 14.51
C VAL A 107 -9.89 3.19 13.44
N LEU A 108 -10.05 1.90 13.79
CA LEU A 108 -10.49 0.87 12.85
C LEU A 108 -11.99 0.94 12.54
N LYS A 109 -12.79 1.57 13.40
CA LYS A 109 -14.23 1.76 13.21
C LYS A 109 -14.57 2.99 12.36
N ASN A 110 -13.59 3.86 12.10
CA ASN A 110 -13.81 5.06 11.33
C ASN A 110 -14.05 4.74 9.84
N THR A 111 -14.90 5.53 9.19
CA THR A 111 -15.11 5.49 7.74
C THR A 111 -13.82 5.63 6.93
N SER A 112 -12.85 6.40 7.43
CA SER A 112 -11.54 6.57 6.81
C SER A 112 -10.77 5.24 6.70
N TYR A 113 -10.96 4.31 7.63
CA TYR A 113 -10.34 2.98 7.56
C TYR A 113 -10.94 2.11 6.45
N SER A 114 -12.27 2.18 6.29
CA SER A 114 -12.96 1.49 5.19
C SER A 114 -12.56 2.08 3.84
N LEU A 115 -12.47 3.40 3.75
CA LEU A 115 -11.99 4.10 2.55
C LEU A 115 -10.55 3.73 2.21
N PHE A 116 -9.69 3.63 3.22
CA PHE A 116 -8.31 3.18 3.09
C PHE A 116 -8.23 1.76 2.51
N ILE A 117 -9.02 0.80 3.01
CA ILE A 117 -9.04 -0.57 2.48
C ILE A 117 -9.41 -0.58 0.98
N VAL A 118 -10.45 0.17 0.59
CA VAL A 118 -10.91 0.23 -0.81
C VAL A 118 -9.85 0.89 -1.70
N ALA A 119 -9.35 2.06 -1.29
CA ALA A 119 -8.37 2.80 -2.07
C ALA A 119 -7.07 2.00 -2.20
N LEU A 120 -6.61 1.36 -1.12
CA LEU A 120 -5.39 0.54 -1.12
C LEU A 120 -5.56 -0.69 -2.02
N SER A 121 -6.65 -1.43 -1.86
CA SER A 121 -6.89 -2.66 -2.64
C SER A 121 -6.96 -2.35 -4.14
N LEU A 122 -7.69 -1.32 -4.56
CA LEU A 122 -7.75 -0.92 -5.97
C LEU A 122 -6.40 -0.44 -6.49
N THR A 123 -5.69 0.40 -5.74
CA THR A 123 -4.41 0.98 -6.17
C THR A 123 -3.32 -0.09 -6.27
N GLN A 124 -3.26 -1.02 -5.31
CA GLN A 124 -2.28 -2.12 -5.33
C GLN A 124 -2.64 -3.18 -6.37
N MET A 125 -3.93 -3.55 -6.49
CA MET A 125 -4.38 -4.45 -7.55
C MET A 125 -3.99 -3.90 -8.93
N TYR A 126 -4.28 -2.62 -9.20
CA TYR A 126 -3.89 -1.95 -10.45
C TYR A 126 -2.36 -1.94 -10.63
N HIS A 127 -1.60 -1.62 -9.58
CA HIS A 127 -0.14 -1.63 -9.62
C HIS A 127 0.45 -2.99 -10.02
N HIS A 128 -0.02 -4.07 -9.38
CA HIS A 128 0.43 -5.42 -9.65
C HIS A 128 -0.05 -5.90 -11.03
N TRP A 129 -1.27 -5.54 -11.44
CA TRP A 129 -1.80 -5.79 -12.78
C TRP A 129 -0.93 -5.18 -13.88
N CYS A 130 -0.63 -3.88 -13.77
CA CYS A 130 0.22 -3.19 -14.75
C CYS A 130 1.64 -3.75 -14.84
N ARG A 131 2.14 -4.41 -13.78
CA ARG A 131 3.47 -5.05 -13.80
C ARG A 131 3.48 -6.40 -14.50
N ILE A 132 2.34 -7.09 -14.57
CA ILE A 132 2.18 -8.33 -15.32
C ILE A 132 2.16 -8.03 -16.82
N PHE A 133 1.38 -7.03 -17.22
CA PHE A 133 1.11 -6.70 -18.62
C PHE A 133 2.01 -5.60 -19.20
N LYS A 134 3.13 -5.28 -18.57
CA LYS A 134 4.07 -4.27 -19.08
C LYS A 134 4.77 -4.79 -20.33
N SER A 135 4.14 -4.60 -21.49
CA SER A 135 4.78 -4.65 -22.80
C SER A 135 5.80 -3.51 -22.90
N THR A 136 6.90 -3.77 -23.61
CA THR A 136 8.13 -2.98 -23.71
C THR A 136 7.98 -1.64 -24.46
N GLY A 137 6.81 -1.00 -24.39
CA GLY A 137 6.48 0.30 -25.00
C GLY A 137 5.45 1.04 -24.16
N SER A 138 5.90 1.80 -23.16
CA SER A 138 5.08 2.28 -22.03
C SER A 138 4.26 3.55 -22.27
N GLN A 139 3.81 3.82 -23.50
CA GLN A 139 3.04 5.04 -23.78
C GLN A 139 1.51 4.86 -23.61
N ASP A 140 0.97 3.65 -23.79
CA ASP A 140 -0.49 3.47 -23.81
C ASP A 140 -1.14 3.26 -22.44
N ILE A 141 -0.41 2.77 -21.44
CA ILE A 141 -0.96 2.58 -20.08
C ILE A 141 -1.35 3.93 -19.45
N SER A 142 -0.66 5.01 -19.81
CA SER A 142 -0.98 6.38 -19.36
C SER A 142 -2.35 6.87 -19.85
N ARG A 143 -2.84 6.38 -21.00
CA ARG A 143 -4.08 6.85 -21.64
C ARG A 143 -5.34 6.11 -21.20
N SER A 144 -5.21 4.95 -20.56
CA SER A 144 -6.37 4.17 -20.11
C SER A 144 -7.18 4.93 -19.05
N TRP A 145 -8.51 4.82 -19.13
CA TRP A 145 -9.43 5.35 -18.12
C TRP A 145 -9.09 4.82 -16.71
N ALA A 146 -8.66 3.56 -16.60
CA ALA A 146 -8.25 2.97 -15.33
C ALA A 146 -7.02 3.69 -14.73
N SER A 147 -6.08 4.14 -15.56
CA SER A 147 -4.93 4.93 -15.12
C SER A 147 -5.37 6.30 -14.60
N LYS A 148 -6.28 6.97 -15.32
CA LYS A 148 -6.82 8.28 -14.90
C LYS A 148 -7.58 8.18 -13.58
N ILE A 149 -8.47 7.19 -13.44
CA ILE A 149 -9.21 6.96 -12.19
C ILE A 149 -8.24 6.67 -11.04
N ASN A 150 -7.25 5.81 -11.27
CA ASN A 150 -6.24 5.50 -10.26
C ASN A 150 -5.44 6.75 -9.85
N THR A 151 -5.10 7.63 -10.81
CA THR A 151 -4.32 8.85 -10.59
C THR A 151 -5.08 9.95 -9.88
N PHE A 152 -6.30 10.23 -10.33
CA PHE A 152 -7.05 11.41 -9.89
C PHE A 152 -8.03 11.12 -8.77
N VAL A 153 -8.42 9.85 -8.58
CA VAL A 153 -9.41 9.47 -7.56
C VAL A 153 -8.76 8.57 -6.52
N MET A 154 -8.25 7.41 -6.91
CA MET A 154 -7.82 6.39 -5.94
C MET A 154 -6.58 6.79 -5.15
N LEU A 155 -5.55 7.34 -5.81
CA LEU A 155 -4.33 7.79 -5.14
C LEU A 155 -4.56 8.95 -4.15
N PRO A 156 -5.26 10.03 -4.51
CA PRO A 156 -5.61 11.08 -3.55
C PRO A 156 -6.46 10.55 -2.40
N CYS A 157 -7.45 9.70 -2.70
CA CYS A 157 -8.30 9.07 -1.69
C CYS A 157 -7.47 8.23 -0.70
N LEU A 158 -6.52 7.43 -1.21
CA LEU A 158 -5.58 6.66 -0.40
C LEU A 158 -4.78 7.58 0.52
N TYR A 159 -4.11 8.60 -0.01
CA TYR A 159 -3.26 9.48 0.80
C TYR A 159 -4.06 10.28 1.85
N MET A 160 -5.26 10.75 1.51
CA MET A 160 -6.11 11.46 2.47
C MET A 160 -6.59 10.52 3.58
N SER A 161 -6.96 9.28 3.23
CA SER A 161 -7.35 8.28 4.22
C SER A 161 -6.19 7.85 5.13
N GLU A 162 -4.98 7.68 4.58
CA GLU A 162 -3.76 7.39 5.34
C GLU A 162 -3.41 8.53 6.30
N PHE A 163 -3.44 9.77 5.82
CA PHE A 163 -3.18 10.95 6.64
C PHE A 163 -4.16 11.04 7.82
N TYR A 164 -5.45 10.85 7.54
CA TYR A 164 -6.48 10.90 8.58
C TYR A 164 -6.32 9.78 9.62
N LEU A 165 -5.97 8.56 9.18
CA LEU A 165 -5.71 7.44 10.10
C LEU A 165 -4.48 7.70 10.97
N LEU A 166 -3.42 8.28 10.41
CA LEU A 166 -2.21 8.66 11.17
C LEU A 166 -2.53 9.74 12.20
N LEU A 167 -3.31 10.76 11.82
CA LEU A 167 -3.75 11.83 12.72
C LEU A 167 -4.59 11.26 13.87
N LEU A 168 -5.58 10.42 13.55
CA LEU A 168 -6.44 9.79 14.55
C LEU A 168 -5.64 8.89 15.50
N ASN A 169 -4.60 8.22 15.01
CA ASN A 169 -3.71 7.42 15.85
C ASN A 169 -2.81 8.28 16.78
N THR A 170 -2.56 9.54 16.44
CA THR A 170 -1.82 10.46 17.33
C THR A 170 -2.67 11.12 18.40
N GLU A 171 -3.97 11.26 18.15
CA GLU A 171 -4.91 11.88 19.10
C GLU A 171 -5.46 10.87 20.12
N ILE A 172 -5.56 9.60 19.75
CA ILE A 172 -6.07 8.55 20.62
C ILE A 172 -4.90 7.93 21.39
N ASP A 173 -4.86 8.18 22.69
CA ASP A 173 -3.93 7.55 23.61
C ASP A 173 -4.21 6.04 23.66
N ASN A 174 -3.37 5.27 22.95
CA ASN A 174 -3.37 3.82 23.01
C ASN A 174 -2.33 3.36 24.03
N PHE A 175 -2.61 2.28 24.76
CA PHE A 175 -1.69 1.69 25.76
C PHE A 175 -0.31 1.32 25.19
N HIS A 176 -0.22 1.12 23.87
CA HIS A 176 1.01 0.78 23.14
C HIS A 176 1.75 1.97 22.53
N ASN A 177 1.17 3.18 22.56
CA ASN A 177 1.79 4.38 22.01
C ASN A 177 2.76 4.98 23.05
N GLY A 178 4.02 4.55 23.02
CA GLY A 178 5.07 5.18 23.80
C GLY A 178 5.37 6.62 23.35
N PRO A 179 6.01 7.46 24.19
CA PRO A 179 6.30 8.85 23.85
C PRO A 179 7.17 9.00 22.58
N LYS A 180 8.01 7.99 22.29
CA LYS A 180 8.85 7.94 21.08
C LYS A 180 8.06 7.67 19.80
N THR A 181 7.01 6.83 19.85
CA THR A 181 6.20 6.51 18.65
C THR A 181 5.27 7.68 18.31
N VAL A 182 4.74 8.37 19.32
CA VAL A 182 3.95 9.60 19.13
C VAL A 182 4.78 10.71 18.47
N LEU A 183 6.01 10.93 18.94
CA LEU A 183 6.92 11.91 18.33
C LEU A 183 7.23 11.58 16.87
N LEU A 184 7.50 10.31 16.58
CA LEU A 184 7.75 9.83 15.22
C LEU A 184 6.53 10.05 14.32
N ASN A 185 5.33 9.70 14.79
CA ASN A 185 4.09 9.89 14.03
C ASN A 185 3.81 11.38 13.74
N LYS A 186 4.08 12.27 14.70
CA LYS A 186 4.00 13.73 14.49
C LYS A 186 4.99 14.21 13.44
N ALA A 187 6.24 13.74 13.48
CA ALA A 187 7.24 14.08 12.47
C ALA A 187 6.84 13.58 11.07
N VAL A 188 6.30 12.36 10.98
CA VAL A 188 5.81 11.80 9.72
C VAL A 188 4.62 12.61 9.20
N LEU A 189 3.65 12.99 10.04
CA LEU A 189 2.51 13.82 9.62
C LEU A 189 2.93 15.15 8.98
N VAL A 190 3.93 15.82 9.53
CA VAL A 190 4.48 17.07 8.98
C VAL A 190 5.10 16.85 7.60
N ILE A 191 5.80 15.74 7.41
CA ILE A 191 6.49 15.41 6.15
C ILE A 191 5.55 14.74 5.13
N PHE A 192 4.42 14.17 5.58
CA PHE A 192 3.54 13.34 4.76
C PHE A 192 2.96 14.11 3.57
N ILE A 193 2.37 15.29 3.82
CA ILE A 193 1.76 16.13 2.77
C ILE A 193 2.81 16.55 1.72
N PRO A 194 3.95 17.18 2.07
CA PRO A 194 4.93 17.59 1.07
C PRO A 194 5.53 16.41 0.31
N LEU A 195 5.75 15.26 0.98
CA LEU A 195 6.24 14.04 0.33
C LEU A 195 5.21 13.49 -0.67
N CYS A 196 3.94 13.39 -0.29
CA CYS A 196 2.86 12.95 -1.17
C CYS A 196 2.73 13.86 -2.39
N LEU A 197 2.76 15.19 -2.19
CA LEU A 197 2.71 16.15 -3.30
C LEU A 197 3.92 16.01 -4.24
N HIS A 198 5.12 15.83 -3.70
CA HIS A 198 6.32 15.61 -4.50
C HIS A 198 6.21 14.34 -5.36
N LEU A 199 5.77 13.23 -4.75
CA LEU A 199 5.57 11.96 -5.44
C LEU A 199 4.42 12.02 -6.47
N TYR A 200 3.38 12.78 -6.18
CA TYR A 200 2.24 12.99 -7.05
C TYR A 200 2.60 13.83 -8.27
N LYS A 201 3.36 14.93 -8.09
CA LYS A 201 3.92 15.74 -9.18
C LYS A 201 4.72 14.88 -10.15
N SER A 202 5.58 13.99 -9.63
CA SER A 202 6.34 13.04 -10.45
C SER A 202 5.46 12.07 -11.28
N PHE A 203 4.20 11.87 -10.91
CA PHE A 203 3.27 11.03 -11.66
C PHE A 203 2.53 11.77 -12.77
N ILE A 204 2.26 13.07 -12.59
CA ILE A 204 1.56 13.91 -13.59
C ILE A 204 2.51 14.40 -14.68
N TYR A 205 3.71 14.86 -14.31
CA TYR A 205 4.66 15.48 -15.24
C TYR A 205 5.59 14.45 -15.92
N LYS A 206 5.10 13.23 -16.13
CA LYS A 206 5.89 12.11 -16.65
C LYS A 206 5.55 11.75 -18.08
#